data_AF-H3GXX1-F1
#
_entry.id   AF-H3GXX1-F1
#
_cell.length_a   1.000
_cell.length_b   1.000
_cell.length_c   1.000
_cell.angle_alpha   90.00
_cell.angle_beta   90.00
_cell.angle_gamma   90.00
#
_symmetry.space_group_name_H-M   'P 1'
#
loop_
_entity.id
_entity.type
_entity.pdbx_description
1 polymer ?
#
loop_
_entity_poly.entity_id
_entity_poly.type
_entity_poly.pdbx_seq_one_letter_code
_entity_poly.pdbx_strand_id
1 'polypeptide(L)'
;MAALLTAEEERDYGSRAPSTWHHLKHSSDDMCTRMKDHYASRGSLDHLKWLHAFCDDNCTTRAMDGAATNGHLQVVQWLHCSRREGCTTAAMDGAACNGHLNVVKWLFENRSEGCTAGALVTAASEGHLEVFRFLHANFDKIRSKPENEVAIRAEIQARVRAEEKTRIREEEERLRAEEEQRIRAEEKEKIRAEEQAKVWAEEQEGFIAGEEVRVRAAIREEEEAWARERIRAEIRAEVKDRMRAEIRIELMEE
;
A
#
# COMPACT_ATOMS: atom_id res chain seq x y z
N MET A 1 28.89 4.45 -29.16
CA MET A 1 28.31 5.66 -28.54
C MET A 1 26.94 5.29 -28.01
N ALA A 2 26.84 4.95 -26.72
CA ALA A 2 25.55 4.75 -26.06
C ALA A 2 24.86 6.11 -26.03
N ALA A 3 23.64 6.21 -26.57
CA ALA A 3 22.86 7.43 -26.44
C ALA A 3 22.62 7.66 -24.94
N LEU A 4 23.27 8.70 -24.41
CA LEU A 4 23.02 9.21 -23.08
C LEU A 4 21.59 9.74 -23.06
N LEU A 5 20.85 9.40 -22.00
CA LEU A 5 19.53 9.98 -21.75
C LEU A 5 19.67 11.50 -21.70
N THR A 6 18.71 12.19 -22.31
CA THR A 6 18.63 13.65 -22.22
C THR A 6 18.26 14.06 -20.79
N ALA A 7 18.71 15.23 -20.35
CA ALA A 7 18.39 15.74 -19.01
C ALA A 7 16.86 15.93 -18.79
N GLU A 8 16.08 16.05 -19.86
CA GLU A 8 14.61 16.09 -19.82
C GLU A 8 14.00 14.71 -19.53
N GLU A 9 14.56 13.64 -20.11
CA GLU A 9 14.17 12.25 -19.81
C GLU A 9 14.54 11.82 -18.39
N GLU A 10 15.45 12.50 -17.69
CA GLU A 10 15.73 12.19 -16.28
C GLU A 10 14.75 12.88 -15.33
N ARG A 11 14.25 14.06 -15.72
CA ARG A 11 13.35 14.89 -14.91
C ARG A 11 11.90 14.40 -14.96
N ASP A 12 11.44 13.94 -16.12
CA ASP A 12 10.04 13.52 -16.35
C ASP A 12 9.68 12.23 -15.59
N TYR A 13 10.66 11.34 -15.34
CA TYR A 13 10.39 10.01 -14.77
C TYR A 13 10.31 10.01 -13.24
N GLY A 14 11.03 10.91 -12.55
CA GLY A 14 10.88 11.10 -11.11
C GLY A 14 9.51 11.65 -10.70
N SER A 15 8.77 12.23 -11.65
CA SER A 15 7.44 12.82 -11.45
C SER A 15 6.25 11.97 -11.94
N ARG A 16 6.48 10.89 -12.70
CA ARG A 16 5.41 10.12 -13.34
C ARG A 16 4.85 9.01 -12.45
N ALA A 17 3.51 8.91 -12.40
CA ALA A 17 2.82 7.86 -11.68
C ALA A 17 3.05 6.47 -12.31
N PRO A 18 3.11 5.36 -11.52
CA PRO A 18 3.40 4.00 -12.00
C PRO A 18 2.55 3.49 -13.18
N SER A 19 1.32 4.01 -13.32
CA SER A 19 0.38 3.68 -14.40
C SER A 19 0.76 4.30 -15.76
N THR A 20 1.29 5.52 -15.77
CA THR A 20 1.76 6.19 -17.00
C THR A 20 3.00 5.51 -17.57
N TRP A 21 3.80 4.89 -16.69
CA TRP A 21 5.00 4.16 -17.05
C TRP A 21 4.70 2.79 -17.71
N HIS A 22 3.62 2.11 -17.28
CA HIS A 22 3.17 0.84 -17.88
C HIS A 22 2.87 0.94 -19.38
N HIS A 23 2.35 2.08 -19.84
CA HIS A 23 2.02 2.29 -21.26
C HIS A 23 3.26 2.55 -22.14
N LEU A 24 4.39 3.01 -21.58
CA LEU A 24 5.64 3.25 -22.32
C LEU A 24 6.54 2.00 -22.40
N LYS A 25 6.41 1.03 -21.48
CA LYS A 25 7.26 -0.19 -21.41
C LYS A 25 7.23 -1.00 -22.72
N HIS A 26 6.14 -0.95 -23.48
CA HIS A 26 5.97 -1.71 -24.73
C HIS A 26 6.72 -1.14 -25.95
N SER A 27 7.50 -0.06 -25.81
CA SER A 27 8.16 0.58 -26.96
C SER A 27 9.54 -0.01 -27.31
N SER A 28 10.24 -0.71 -26.41
CA SER A 28 11.47 -1.46 -26.70
C SER A 28 11.99 -2.19 -25.45
N ASP A 29 12.21 -3.51 -25.54
CA ASP A 29 12.76 -4.37 -24.48
C ASP A 29 14.18 -3.95 -23.99
N ASP A 30 14.84 -2.99 -24.67
CA ASP A 30 16.18 -2.49 -24.32
C ASP A 30 16.15 -1.27 -23.37
N MET A 31 15.02 -0.56 -23.27
CA MET A 31 14.97 0.73 -22.55
C MET A 31 15.08 0.56 -21.03
N CYS A 32 14.34 -0.40 -20.44
CA CYS A 32 14.44 -0.70 -19.00
C CYS A 32 15.86 -1.11 -18.61
N THR A 33 16.46 -1.99 -19.39
CA THR A 33 17.81 -2.51 -19.17
C THR A 33 18.83 -1.38 -19.12
N ARG A 34 18.80 -0.48 -20.11
CA ARG A 34 19.71 0.67 -20.19
C ARG A 34 19.47 1.70 -19.09
N MET A 35 18.21 1.94 -18.71
CA MET A 35 17.90 2.83 -17.58
C MET A 35 18.44 2.26 -16.27
N LYS A 36 18.26 0.96 -16.02
CA LYS A 36 18.81 0.31 -14.82
C LYS A 36 20.33 0.43 -14.78
N ASP A 37 21.02 0.20 -15.91
CA ASP A 37 22.48 0.36 -15.99
C ASP A 37 22.91 1.81 -15.71
N HIS A 38 22.18 2.80 -16.23
CA HIS A 38 22.44 4.22 -16.02
C HIS A 38 22.28 4.62 -14.55
N TYR A 39 21.14 4.30 -13.93
CA TYR A 39 20.88 4.64 -12.52
C TYR A 39 21.87 3.93 -11.58
N ALA A 40 22.26 2.70 -11.92
CA ALA A 40 23.30 1.99 -11.19
C ALA A 40 24.64 2.72 -11.25
N SER A 41 25.05 3.16 -12.45
CA SER A 41 26.29 3.91 -12.63
C SER A 41 26.30 5.24 -11.86
N ARG A 42 25.14 5.86 -11.59
CA ARG A 42 25.04 7.12 -10.85
C ARG A 42 24.80 6.96 -9.35
N GLY A 43 24.68 5.72 -8.86
CA GLY A 43 24.46 5.47 -7.44
C GLY A 43 23.02 5.70 -6.98
N SER A 44 22.08 5.86 -7.91
CA SER A 44 20.69 6.18 -7.62
C SER A 44 19.90 4.93 -7.23
N LEU A 45 20.08 4.47 -6.00
CA LEU A 45 19.50 3.23 -5.48
C LEU A 45 17.96 3.24 -5.49
N ASP A 46 17.32 4.37 -5.19
CA ASP A 46 15.85 4.43 -5.08
C ASP A 46 15.18 4.27 -6.45
N HIS A 47 15.65 4.99 -7.47
CA HIS A 47 15.18 4.81 -8.84
C HIS A 47 15.46 3.39 -9.37
N LEU A 48 16.60 2.79 -8.98
CA LEU A 48 16.95 1.43 -9.37
C LEU A 48 16.01 0.39 -8.72
N LYS A 49 15.71 0.53 -7.42
CA LYS A 49 14.73 -0.31 -6.70
C LYS A 49 13.34 -0.18 -7.28
N TRP A 50 12.92 1.06 -7.57
CA TRP A 50 11.65 1.34 -8.20
C TRP A 50 11.56 0.64 -9.57
N LEU A 51 12.53 0.85 -10.44
CA LEU A 51 12.55 0.26 -11.78
C LEU A 51 12.65 -1.27 -11.75
N HIS A 52 13.28 -1.84 -10.72
CA HIS A 52 13.32 -3.29 -10.51
C HIS A 52 11.99 -3.86 -10.01
N ALA A 53 11.20 -3.12 -9.24
CA ALA A 53 9.88 -3.54 -8.79
C ALA A 53 8.83 -3.55 -9.91
N PHE A 54 8.98 -2.69 -10.92
CA PHE A 54 8.00 -2.50 -12.00
C PHE A 54 8.43 -3.07 -13.36
N CYS A 55 9.72 -3.40 -13.54
CA CYS A 55 10.23 -3.95 -14.78
C CYS A 55 10.85 -5.33 -14.60
N ASP A 56 10.28 -6.33 -15.28
CA ASP A 56 10.77 -7.73 -15.31
C ASP A 56 12.10 -7.89 -16.06
N ASP A 57 12.54 -6.87 -16.81
CA ASP A 57 13.76 -6.96 -17.60
C ASP A 57 15.02 -7.03 -16.73
N ASN A 58 16.00 -7.75 -17.25
CA ASN A 58 17.28 -7.93 -16.59
C ASN A 58 18.19 -6.70 -16.73
N CYS A 59 19.07 -6.47 -15.75
CA CYS A 59 20.22 -5.56 -15.89
C CYS A 59 21.30 -6.33 -16.62
N THR A 60 22.19 -5.60 -17.29
CA THR A 60 23.43 -6.21 -17.76
C THR A 60 24.49 -6.19 -16.67
N THR A 61 25.61 -6.88 -16.90
CA THR A 61 26.81 -6.76 -16.06
C THR A 61 27.32 -5.32 -15.95
N ARG A 62 26.98 -4.45 -16.93
CA ARG A 62 27.38 -3.03 -16.94
C ARG A 62 26.80 -2.24 -15.78
N ALA A 63 25.64 -2.63 -15.24
CA ALA A 63 25.08 -1.98 -14.05
C ALA A 63 26.03 -2.08 -12.87
N MET A 64 26.53 -3.28 -12.57
CA MET A 64 27.44 -3.51 -11.45
C MET A 64 28.83 -2.96 -11.73
N ASP A 65 29.33 -3.12 -12.96
CA ASP A 65 30.63 -2.58 -13.38
C ASP A 65 30.66 -1.05 -13.28
N GLY A 66 29.60 -0.37 -13.74
CA GLY A 66 29.46 1.09 -13.65
C GLY A 66 29.30 1.58 -12.22
N ALA A 67 28.48 0.91 -11.41
CA ALA A 67 28.32 1.23 -10.00
C ALA A 67 29.64 1.08 -9.22
N ALA A 68 30.41 0.03 -9.52
CA ALA A 68 31.70 -0.22 -8.89
C ALA A 68 32.75 0.80 -9.33
N THR A 69 32.82 1.09 -10.63
CA THR A 69 33.71 2.11 -11.20
C THR A 69 33.51 3.47 -10.56
N ASN A 70 32.26 3.84 -10.24
CA ASN A 70 31.92 5.12 -9.63
C ASN A 70 31.83 5.08 -8.08
N GLY A 71 32.20 3.97 -7.45
CA GLY A 71 32.34 3.89 -6.00
C GLY A 71 31.02 3.70 -5.22
N HIS A 72 29.93 3.37 -5.91
CA HIS A 72 28.60 3.24 -5.32
C HIS A 72 28.39 1.88 -4.65
N LEU A 73 29.08 1.67 -3.51
CA LEU A 73 29.05 0.40 -2.77
C LEU A 73 27.64 -0.11 -2.45
N GLN A 74 26.73 0.77 -2.03
CA GLN A 74 25.34 0.39 -1.71
C GLN A 74 24.60 -0.18 -2.92
N VAL A 75 24.83 0.39 -4.11
CA VAL A 75 24.26 -0.11 -5.35
C VAL A 75 24.89 -1.44 -5.74
N VAL A 76 26.22 -1.60 -5.60
CA VAL A 76 26.92 -2.87 -5.86
C VAL A 76 26.37 -3.98 -4.96
N GLN A 77 26.23 -3.71 -3.65
CA GLN A 77 25.65 -4.65 -2.69
C GLN A 77 24.22 -5.02 -3.05
N TRP A 78 23.39 -4.04 -3.39
CA TRP A 78 22.01 -4.27 -3.76
C TRP A 78 21.89 -5.08 -5.05
N LEU A 79 22.67 -4.73 -6.09
CA LEU A 79 22.70 -5.46 -7.36
C LEU A 79 23.15 -6.91 -7.15
N HIS A 80 24.16 -7.15 -6.32
CA HIS A 80 24.61 -8.50 -6.00
C HIS A 80 23.57 -9.31 -5.24
N CYS A 81 22.82 -8.69 -4.32
CA CYS A 81 21.78 -9.37 -3.57
C CYS A 81 20.53 -9.65 -4.40
N SER A 82 20.24 -8.79 -5.38
CA SER A 82 18.97 -8.81 -6.13
C SER A 82 19.07 -9.57 -7.45
N ARG A 83 20.28 -9.95 -7.90
CA ARG A 83 20.51 -10.37 -9.28
C ARG A 83 21.52 -11.51 -9.46
N ARG A 84 21.44 -12.19 -10.62
CA ARG A 84 22.28 -13.36 -10.96
C ARG A 84 23.33 -13.10 -12.05
N GLU A 85 23.25 -12.00 -12.81
CA GLU A 85 24.16 -11.73 -13.94
C GLU A 85 25.59 -11.42 -13.49
N GLY A 86 25.77 -10.86 -12.28
CA GLY A 86 27.08 -10.61 -11.69
C GLY A 86 27.78 -9.34 -12.22
N CYS A 87 29.11 -9.33 -12.11
CA CYS A 87 29.99 -8.29 -12.68
C CYS A 87 31.05 -8.92 -13.57
N THR A 88 31.85 -8.09 -14.22
CA THR A 88 33.07 -8.51 -14.90
C THR A 88 34.31 -8.04 -14.14
N THR A 89 35.51 -8.37 -14.62
CA THR A 89 36.76 -7.81 -14.09
C THR A 89 36.79 -6.28 -14.16
N ALA A 90 36.00 -5.67 -15.06
CA ALA A 90 35.89 -4.22 -15.19
C ALA A 90 35.38 -3.53 -13.91
N ALA A 91 34.56 -4.22 -13.09
CA ALA A 91 34.10 -3.67 -11.82
C ALA A 91 35.27 -3.40 -10.86
N MET A 92 36.16 -4.38 -10.67
CA MET A 92 37.30 -4.24 -9.76
C MET A 92 38.38 -3.34 -10.37
N ASP A 93 38.63 -3.44 -11.68
CA ASP A 93 39.59 -2.60 -12.39
C ASP A 93 39.19 -1.12 -12.36
N GLY A 94 37.92 -0.81 -12.62
CA GLY A 94 37.39 0.55 -12.57
C GLY A 94 37.37 1.11 -11.15
N ALA A 95 36.94 0.31 -10.17
CA ALA A 95 37.00 0.70 -8.75
C ALA A 95 38.45 0.97 -8.30
N ALA A 96 39.41 0.18 -8.80
CA ALA A 96 40.82 0.38 -8.49
C ALA A 96 41.41 1.62 -9.15
N CYS A 97 41.06 1.86 -10.41
CA CYS A 97 41.44 3.03 -11.19
C CYS A 97 40.99 4.34 -10.51
N ASN A 98 39.80 4.36 -9.90
CA ASN A 98 39.24 5.53 -9.22
C ASN A 98 39.45 5.55 -7.69
N GLY A 99 40.23 4.61 -7.15
CA GLY A 99 40.63 4.63 -5.74
C GLY A 99 39.55 4.18 -4.75
N HIS A 100 38.51 3.48 -5.20
CA HIS A 100 37.38 3.03 -4.38
C HIS A 100 37.71 1.76 -3.58
N LEU A 101 38.57 1.88 -2.57
CA LEU A 101 39.06 0.76 -1.75
C LEU A 101 37.93 -0.07 -1.11
N ASN A 102 36.87 0.58 -0.63
CA ASN A 102 35.71 -0.07 -0.02
C ASN A 102 34.99 -1.01 -1.01
N VAL A 103 34.85 -0.59 -2.27
CA VAL A 103 34.28 -1.40 -3.33
C VAL A 103 35.22 -2.55 -3.70
N VAL A 104 36.53 -2.29 -3.84
CA VAL A 104 37.53 -3.32 -4.15
C VAL A 104 37.57 -4.42 -3.08
N LYS A 105 37.57 -4.06 -1.79
CA LYS A 105 37.49 -5.04 -0.68
C LYS A 105 36.23 -5.87 -0.75
N TRP A 106 35.10 -5.22 -0.96
CA TRP A 106 33.81 -5.90 -1.01
C TRP A 106 33.72 -6.87 -2.21
N LEU A 107 34.16 -6.45 -3.40
CA LEU A 107 34.23 -7.31 -4.59
C LEU A 107 35.21 -8.46 -4.36
N PHE A 108 36.37 -8.20 -3.74
CA PHE A 108 37.33 -9.26 -3.41
C PHE A 108 36.73 -10.32 -2.49
N GLU A 109 35.92 -9.94 -1.50
CA GLU A 109 35.33 -10.88 -0.56
C GLU A 109 34.16 -11.68 -1.17
N ASN A 110 33.31 -11.02 -1.95
CA ASN A 110 32.01 -11.54 -2.37
C ASN A 110 31.97 -12.08 -3.82
N ARG A 111 33.01 -11.83 -4.62
CA ARG A 111 33.08 -12.20 -6.04
C ARG A 111 34.34 -13.01 -6.35
N SER A 112 34.36 -13.64 -7.53
CA SER A 112 35.45 -14.51 -8.01
C SER A 112 36.06 -14.06 -9.33
N GLU A 113 35.45 -13.09 -10.01
CA GLU A 113 35.91 -12.57 -11.30
C GLU A 113 37.30 -11.92 -11.20
N GLY A 114 37.62 -11.36 -10.02
CA GLY A 114 38.92 -10.77 -9.72
C GLY A 114 39.20 -9.46 -10.46
N CYS A 115 40.48 -9.16 -10.64
CA CYS A 115 40.96 -7.99 -11.37
C CYS A 115 41.99 -8.38 -12.41
N THR A 116 42.17 -7.55 -13.43
CA THR A 116 43.29 -7.69 -14.35
C THR A 116 44.58 -7.11 -13.74
N ALA A 117 45.73 -7.42 -14.36
CA ALA A 117 46.99 -6.74 -14.02
C ALA A 117 46.90 -5.21 -14.25
N GLY A 118 45.98 -4.76 -15.10
CA GLY A 118 45.72 -3.35 -15.36
C GLY A 118 45.30 -2.59 -14.12
N ALA A 119 44.47 -3.18 -13.24
CA ALA A 119 44.02 -2.56 -11.99
C ALA A 119 45.17 -2.14 -11.07
N LEU A 120 46.24 -2.95 -11.03
CA LEU A 120 47.41 -2.67 -10.21
C LEU A 120 48.23 -1.50 -10.79
N VAL A 121 48.41 -1.50 -12.11
CA VAL A 121 49.14 -0.45 -12.82
C VAL A 121 48.40 0.87 -12.75
N THR A 122 47.08 0.88 -12.97
CA THR A 122 46.26 2.10 -12.91
C THR A 122 46.15 2.64 -11.50
N ALA A 123 45.96 1.79 -10.48
CA ALA A 123 45.98 2.24 -9.10
C ALA A 123 47.33 2.87 -8.70
N ALA A 124 48.44 2.38 -9.26
CA ALA A 124 49.76 2.98 -9.06
C ALA A 124 49.94 4.31 -9.81
N SER A 125 49.49 4.40 -11.08
CA SER A 125 49.63 5.61 -11.89
C SER A 125 48.77 6.76 -11.39
N GLU A 126 47.57 6.47 -10.89
CA GLU A 126 46.63 7.46 -10.33
C GLU A 126 46.95 7.79 -8.85
N GLY A 127 47.97 7.16 -8.25
CA GLY A 127 48.42 7.44 -6.89
C GLY A 127 47.53 6.85 -5.78
N HIS A 128 46.68 5.88 -6.09
CA HIS A 128 45.81 5.19 -5.15
C HIS A 128 46.55 4.11 -4.35
N LEU A 129 47.51 4.55 -3.53
CA LEU A 129 48.42 3.73 -2.74
C LEU A 129 47.73 2.66 -1.89
N GLU A 130 46.59 2.98 -1.27
CA GLU A 130 45.86 2.04 -0.41
C GLU A 130 45.20 0.91 -1.20
N VAL A 131 44.66 1.22 -2.38
CA VAL A 131 44.15 0.21 -3.31
C VAL A 131 45.30 -0.64 -3.83
N PHE A 132 46.40 -0.02 -4.26
CA PHE A 132 47.58 -0.71 -4.74
C PHE A 132 48.12 -1.70 -3.70
N ARG A 133 48.30 -1.26 -2.44
CA ARG A 133 48.76 -2.11 -1.34
C ARG A 133 47.82 -3.29 -1.12
N PHE A 134 46.51 -3.05 -1.13
CA PHE A 134 45.52 -4.10 -0.98
C PHE A 134 45.57 -5.12 -2.10
N LEU A 135 45.58 -4.66 -3.37
CA LEU A 135 45.64 -5.53 -4.54
C LEU A 135 46.95 -6.30 -4.58
N HIS A 136 48.09 -5.64 -4.36
CA HIS A 136 49.41 -6.28 -4.35
C HIS A 136 49.50 -7.38 -3.28
N ALA A 137 49.00 -7.13 -2.07
CA ALA A 137 49.03 -8.11 -0.98
C ALA A 137 48.08 -9.30 -1.20
N ASN A 138 47.06 -9.16 -2.04
CA ASN A 138 46.04 -10.18 -2.28
C ASN A 138 46.05 -10.72 -3.71
N PHE A 139 46.97 -10.29 -4.58
CA PHE A 139 46.97 -10.59 -6.01
C PHE A 139 46.97 -12.09 -6.30
N ASP A 140 47.78 -12.85 -5.57
CA ASP A 140 47.83 -14.31 -5.69
C ASP A 140 46.49 -14.96 -5.29
N LYS A 141 45.87 -14.47 -4.22
CA LYS A 141 44.57 -14.96 -3.73
C LYS A 141 43.43 -14.59 -4.68
N ILE A 142 43.50 -13.42 -5.33
CA ILE A 142 42.52 -12.98 -6.34
C ILE A 142 42.55 -13.94 -7.52
N ARG A 143 43.74 -14.31 -7.99
CA ARG A 143 43.91 -15.18 -9.16
C ARG A 143 43.66 -16.66 -8.86
N SER A 144 43.91 -17.10 -7.63
CA SER A 144 43.78 -18.51 -7.22
C SER A 144 42.43 -18.86 -6.59
N LYS A 145 41.45 -17.94 -6.59
CA LYS A 145 40.17 -18.15 -5.91
C LYS A 145 39.33 -19.19 -6.69
N PRO A 146 39.03 -20.37 -6.13
CA PRO A 146 38.24 -21.36 -6.84
C PRO A 146 36.80 -20.85 -6.96
N GLU A 147 36.28 -20.86 -8.19
CA GLU A 147 34.89 -20.47 -8.52
C GLU A 147 33.86 -21.18 -7.61
N ASN A 148 34.16 -22.42 -7.21
CA ASN A 148 33.29 -23.26 -6.38
C ASN A 148 32.98 -22.68 -4.99
N GLU A 149 33.93 -22.06 -4.28
CA GLU A 149 33.66 -21.55 -2.92
C GLU A 149 32.76 -20.30 -2.94
N VAL A 150 32.99 -19.42 -3.91
CA VAL A 150 32.17 -18.22 -4.11
C VAL A 150 30.80 -18.58 -4.65
N ALA A 151 30.71 -19.55 -5.57
CA ALA A 151 29.44 -20.07 -6.08
C ALA A 151 28.59 -20.67 -4.96
N ILE A 152 29.17 -21.50 -4.09
CA ILE A 152 28.46 -22.09 -2.93
C ILE A 152 27.97 -20.99 -1.98
N ARG A 153 28.81 -20.00 -1.64
CA ARG A 153 28.38 -18.88 -0.77
C ARG A 153 27.27 -18.04 -1.41
N ALA A 154 27.38 -17.74 -2.69
CA ALA A 154 26.38 -16.98 -3.44
C ALA A 154 25.05 -17.75 -3.53
N GLU A 155 25.11 -19.06 -3.74
CA GLU A 155 23.94 -19.94 -3.78
C GLU A 155 23.26 -20.05 -2.41
N ILE A 156 24.03 -20.24 -1.33
CA ILE A 156 23.49 -20.25 0.04
C ILE A 156 22.82 -18.92 0.36
N GLN A 157 23.46 -17.79 0.07
CA GLN A 157 22.87 -16.48 0.30
C GLN A 157 21.61 -16.24 -0.56
N ALA A 158 21.62 -16.67 -1.83
CA ALA A 158 20.45 -16.56 -2.70
C ALA A 158 19.28 -17.42 -2.20
N ARG A 159 19.56 -18.63 -1.68
CA ARG A 159 18.54 -19.51 -1.11
C ARG A 159 17.93 -18.94 0.15
N VAL A 160 18.75 -18.49 1.10
CA VAL A 160 18.28 -17.85 2.34
C VAL A 160 17.41 -16.63 2.04
N ARG A 161 17.81 -15.81 1.06
CA ARG A 161 17.02 -14.63 0.65
C ARG A 161 15.73 -15.01 -0.08
N ALA A 162 15.74 -16.06 -0.91
CA ALA A 162 14.53 -16.54 -1.57
C ALA A 162 13.50 -17.03 -0.55
N GLU A 163 13.96 -17.83 0.42
CA GLU A 163 13.15 -18.31 1.56
C GLU A 163 12.61 -17.16 2.41
N GLU A 164 13.42 -16.13 2.66
CA GLU A 164 12.99 -14.95 3.39
C GLU A 164 11.96 -14.11 2.60
N LYS A 165 12.17 -13.92 1.30
CA LYS A 165 11.23 -13.19 0.42
C LYS A 165 9.89 -13.90 0.31
N THR A 166 9.88 -15.23 0.19
CA THR A 166 8.63 -16.01 0.19
C THR A 166 7.92 -15.89 1.52
N ARG A 167 8.65 -15.99 2.65
CA ARG A 167 8.07 -15.83 3.99
C ARG A 167 7.43 -14.46 4.18
N ILE A 168 8.10 -13.38 3.79
CA ILE A 168 7.56 -12.02 3.88
C ILE A 168 6.30 -11.89 3.01
N ARG A 169 6.32 -12.40 1.78
CA ARG A 169 5.17 -12.34 0.87
C ARG A 169 3.96 -13.09 1.43
N GLU A 170 4.17 -14.30 1.93
CA GLU A 170 3.11 -15.11 2.55
C GLU A 170 2.55 -14.42 3.80
N GLU A 171 3.40 -13.80 4.60
CA GLU A 171 3.00 -13.01 5.77
C GLU A 171 2.21 -11.75 5.40
N GLU A 172 2.64 -11.00 4.39
CA GLU A 172 1.91 -9.84 3.89
C GLU A 172 0.53 -10.23 3.31
N GLU A 173 0.47 -11.31 2.55
CA GLU A 173 -0.79 -11.84 2.00
C GLU A 173 -1.74 -12.29 3.13
N ARG A 174 -1.21 -12.94 4.18
CA ARG A 174 -1.98 -13.32 5.37
C ARG A 174 -2.55 -12.10 6.09
N LEU A 175 -1.70 -11.10 6.39
CA LEU A 175 -2.13 -9.89 7.09
C LEU A 175 -3.18 -9.10 6.31
N ARG A 176 -3.03 -9.00 4.98
CA ARG A 176 -4.05 -8.38 4.11
C ARG A 176 -5.38 -9.13 4.16
N ALA A 177 -5.36 -10.46 4.14
CA ALA A 177 -6.58 -11.26 4.22
C ALA A 177 -7.26 -11.15 5.60
N GLU A 178 -6.49 -11.15 6.68
CA GLU A 178 -7.00 -10.93 8.05
C GLU A 178 -7.64 -9.54 8.20
N GLU A 179 -6.98 -8.50 7.69
CA GLU A 179 -7.51 -7.14 7.70
C GLU A 179 -8.80 -7.01 6.87
N GLU A 180 -8.84 -7.60 5.68
CA GLU A 180 -10.04 -7.63 4.85
C GLU A 180 -11.20 -8.37 5.54
N GLN A 181 -10.93 -9.47 6.24
CA GLN A 181 -11.94 -10.18 7.03
C GLN A 181 -12.45 -9.34 8.21
N ARG A 182 -11.57 -8.64 8.92
CA ARG A 182 -11.95 -7.75 10.03
C ARG A 182 -12.86 -6.63 9.53
N ILE A 183 -12.47 -5.95 8.45
CA ILE A 183 -13.28 -4.87 7.85
C ILE A 183 -14.66 -5.40 7.44
N ARG A 184 -14.71 -6.55 6.75
CA ARG A 184 -15.98 -7.17 6.35
C ARG A 184 -16.84 -7.59 7.55
N ALA A 185 -16.25 -8.00 8.67
CA ALA A 185 -16.98 -8.35 9.88
C ALA A 185 -17.57 -7.12 10.56
N GLU A 186 -16.76 -6.07 10.75
CA GLU A 186 -17.18 -4.78 11.30
C GLU A 186 -18.29 -4.14 10.47
N GLU A 187 -18.16 -4.17 9.13
CA GLU A 187 -19.17 -3.64 8.23
C GLU A 187 -20.49 -4.44 8.30
N LYS A 188 -20.41 -5.77 8.40
CA LYS A 188 -21.60 -6.62 8.61
C LYS A 188 -22.28 -6.36 9.94
N GLU A 189 -21.54 -6.13 11.03
CA GLU A 189 -22.11 -5.78 12.32
C GLU A 189 -22.77 -4.40 12.29
N LYS A 190 -22.13 -3.43 11.64
CA LYS A 190 -22.70 -2.09 11.45
C LYS A 190 -24.01 -2.15 10.66
N ILE A 191 -24.04 -2.87 9.55
CA ILE A 191 -25.26 -3.06 8.75
C ILE A 191 -26.36 -3.72 9.60
N ARG A 192 -26.04 -4.78 10.35
CA ARG A 192 -27.03 -5.42 11.24
C ARG A 192 -27.55 -4.48 12.31
N ALA A 193 -26.68 -3.67 12.93
CA ALA A 193 -27.09 -2.70 13.94
C ALA A 193 -27.99 -1.60 13.33
N GLU A 194 -27.66 -1.12 12.13
CA GLU A 194 -28.50 -0.16 11.39
C GLU A 194 -29.86 -0.75 11.01
N GLU A 195 -29.90 -2.01 10.55
CA GLU A 195 -31.15 -2.72 10.25
C GLU A 195 -32.00 -2.94 11.51
N GLN A 196 -31.39 -3.40 12.62
CA GLN A 196 -32.10 -3.56 13.90
C GLN A 196 -32.64 -2.24 14.43
N ALA A 197 -31.88 -1.14 14.30
CA ALA A 197 -32.34 0.18 14.70
C ALA A 197 -33.52 0.66 13.86
N LYS A 198 -33.54 0.36 12.54
CA LYS A 198 -34.69 0.66 11.66
C LYS A 198 -35.93 -0.13 12.07
N VAL A 199 -35.80 -1.44 12.26
CA VAL A 199 -36.92 -2.30 12.68
C VAL A 199 -37.48 -1.82 14.02
N TRP A 200 -36.60 -1.51 14.99
CA TRP A 200 -37.04 -0.99 16.28
C TRP A 200 -37.75 0.36 16.16
N ALA A 201 -37.28 1.27 15.30
CA ALA A 201 -37.94 2.55 15.05
C ALA A 201 -39.34 2.37 14.42
N GLU A 202 -39.47 1.48 13.43
CA GLU A 202 -40.76 1.16 12.80
C GLU A 202 -41.76 0.55 13.80
N GLU A 203 -41.31 -0.35 14.67
CA GLU A 203 -42.14 -0.93 15.73
C GLU A 203 -42.59 0.12 16.76
N GLN A 204 -41.71 1.04 17.18
CA GLN A 204 -42.05 2.12 18.09
C GLN A 204 -43.04 3.10 17.48
N GLU A 205 -42.85 3.50 16.21
CA GLU A 205 -43.80 4.37 15.50
C GLU A 205 -45.16 3.71 15.36
N GLY A 206 -45.21 2.43 15.00
CA GLY A 206 -46.45 1.66 14.91
C GLY A 206 -47.18 1.55 16.25
N PHE A 207 -46.44 1.34 17.34
CA PHE A 207 -46.99 1.29 18.69
C PHE A 207 -47.57 2.64 19.12
N ILE A 208 -46.80 3.73 18.98
CA ILE A 208 -47.23 5.09 19.33
C ILE A 208 -48.45 5.51 18.50
N ALA A 209 -48.45 5.27 17.19
CA ALA A 209 -49.58 5.58 16.32
C ALA A 209 -50.84 4.80 16.71
N GLY A 210 -50.71 3.51 17.05
CA GLY A 210 -51.81 2.69 17.51
C GLY A 210 -52.41 3.19 18.83
N GLU A 211 -51.56 3.57 19.77
CA GLU A 211 -52.00 4.08 21.07
C GLU A 211 -52.64 5.48 20.95
N GLU A 212 -52.10 6.36 20.09
CA GLU A 212 -52.69 7.66 19.78
C GLU A 212 -54.10 7.54 19.18
N VAL A 213 -54.31 6.60 18.24
CA VAL A 213 -55.65 6.33 17.67
C VAL A 213 -56.61 5.84 18.75
N ARG A 214 -56.16 4.93 19.63
CA ARG A 214 -56.99 4.40 20.72
C ARG A 214 -57.41 5.48 21.71
N VAL A 215 -56.47 6.34 22.11
CA VAL A 215 -56.73 7.47 23.02
C VAL A 215 -57.70 8.46 22.36
N ARG A 216 -57.49 8.82 21.09
CA ARG A 216 -58.40 9.71 20.36
C ARG A 216 -59.82 9.15 20.23
N ALA A 217 -59.95 7.85 19.98
CA ALA A 217 -61.25 7.19 19.91
C ALA A 217 -61.98 7.23 21.26
N ALA A 218 -61.27 6.94 22.36
CA ALA A 218 -61.83 6.99 23.71
C ALA A 218 -62.29 8.41 24.10
N ILE A 219 -61.49 9.44 23.83
CA ILE A 219 -61.87 10.84 24.07
C ILE A 219 -63.14 11.19 23.28
N ARG A 220 -63.21 10.79 22.00
CA ARG A 220 -64.38 11.07 21.16
C ARG A 220 -65.65 10.39 21.69
N GLU A 221 -65.55 9.14 22.13
CA GLU A 221 -66.69 8.44 22.75
C GLU A 221 -67.15 9.13 24.04
N GLU A 222 -66.22 9.60 24.86
CA GLU A 222 -66.52 10.32 26.10
C GLU A 222 -67.18 11.69 25.82
N GLU A 223 -66.66 12.44 24.84
CA GLU A 223 -67.26 13.70 24.38
C GLU A 223 -68.67 13.48 23.81
N GLU A 224 -68.87 12.45 22.99
CA GLU A 224 -70.19 12.11 22.45
C GLU A 224 -71.16 11.64 23.55
N ALA A 225 -70.68 10.91 24.55
CA ALA A 225 -71.49 10.51 25.70
C ALA A 225 -71.90 11.72 26.53
N TRP A 226 -70.96 12.64 26.80
CA TRP A 226 -71.23 13.88 27.52
C TRP A 226 -72.23 14.77 26.76
N ALA A 227 -72.04 14.94 25.45
CA ALA A 227 -72.96 15.69 24.60
C ALA A 227 -74.37 15.08 24.61
N ARG A 228 -74.47 13.74 24.50
CA ARG A 228 -75.75 13.01 24.58
C ARG A 228 -76.45 13.25 25.91
N GLU A 229 -75.75 13.18 27.03
CA GLU A 229 -76.35 13.40 28.35
C GLU A 229 -76.76 14.86 28.58
N ARG A 230 -75.95 15.81 28.10
CA ARG A 230 -76.29 17.24 28.15
C ARG A 230 -77.58 17.54 27.40
N ILE A 231 -77.70 17.05 26.15
CA ILE A 231 -78.91 17.21 25.33
C ILE A 231 -80.12 16.56 26.04
N ARG A 232 -79.96 15.35 26.59
CA ARG A 232 -81.02 14.68 27.36
C ARG A 232 -81.44 15.50 28.59
N ALA A 233 -80.50 16.07 29.32
CA ALA A 233 -80.78 16.92 30.48
C ALA A 233 -81.54 18.19 30.09
N GLU A 234 -81.15 18.83 28.99
CA GLU A 234 -81.78 20.03 28.45
C GLU A 234 -83.23 19.76 28.01
N ILE A 235 -83.46 18.69 27.21
CA ILE A 235 -84.81 18.25 26.82
C ILE A 235 -85.65 17.93 28.06
N ARG A 236 -85.10 17.22 29.06
CA ARG A 236 -85.84 16.91 30.31
C ARG A 236 -86.22 18.18 31.08
N ALA A 237 -85.36 19.19 31.11
CA ALA A 237 -85.64 20.47 31.75
C ALA A 237 -86.75 21.23 30.99
N GLU A 238 -86.64 21.31 29.66
CA GLU A 238 -87.62 22.01 28.81
C GLU A 238 -89.01 21.37 28.88
N VAL A 239 -89.09 20.03 28.83
CA VAL A 239 -90.36 19.30 29.02
C VAL A 239 -90.94 19.58 30.41
N LYS A 240 -90.11 19.59 31.45
CA LYS A 240 -90.55 19.85 32.83
C LYS A 240 -91.06 21.29 33.01
N ASP A 241 -90.39 22.27 32.40
CA ASP A 241 -90.80 23.67 32.44
C ASP A 241 -92.09 23.90 31.66
N ARG A 242 -92.25 23.27 30.49
CA ARG A 242 -93.49 23.29 29.71
C ARG A 242 -94.66 22.69 30.48
N MET A 243 -94.47 21.52 31.10
CA MET A 243 -95.50 20.85 31.90
C MET A 243 -95.88 21.68 33.14
N ARG A 244 -94.91 22.35 33.78
CA ARG A 244 -95.19 23.31 34.87
C ARG A 244 -95.97 24.53 34.38
N ALA A 245 -95.66 25.03 33.18
CA ALA A 245 -96.39 26.14 32.59
C ALA A 245 -97.84 25.75 32.25
N GLU A 246 -98.06 24.58 31.66
CA GLU A 246 -99.39 24.03 31.35
C GLU A 246 -100.22 23.84 32.65
N ILE A 247 -99.67 23.19 33.69
CA ILE A 247 -100.35 23.04 34.99
C ILE A 247 -100.68 24.41 35.62
N ARG A 248 -99.80 25.41 35.46
CA ARG A 248 -100.02 26.76 36.01
C ARG A 248 -101.11 27.51 35.26
N ILE A 249 -101.26 27.27 33.96
CA ILE A 249 -102.36 27.82 33.16
C ILE A 249 -103.68 27.18 33.63
N GLU A 250 -103.73 25.85 33.76
CA GLU A 250 -104.93 25.14 34.25
C GLU A 250 -105.36 25.60 35.65
N LEU A 251 -104.42 25.82 36.58
CA LEU A 251 -104.72 26.32 37.94
C LEU A 251 -105.16 27.80 38.01
N MET A 252 -105.00 28.58 36.95
CA MET A 252 -105.41 29.99 36.89
C MET A 252 -106.76 30.19 36.18
N GLU A 253 -107.33 29.12 35.62
CA GLU A 253 -108.63 29.12 34.94
C GLU A 253 -109.79 28.56 35.81
N GLU A 254 -109.51 28.15 37.07
CA GLU A 254 -110.49 27.84 38.13
C GLU A 254 -110.71 29.01 39.10
#